data_AF-A0A8D8ZEU6-F1
#
_entry.id   AF-A0A8D8ZEU6-F1
#
_cell.length_a   1.000
_cell.length_b   1.000
_cell.length_c   1.000
_cell.angle_alpha   90.00
_cell.angle_beta   90.00
_cell.angle_gamma   90.00
#
_symmetry.space_group_name_H-M   'P 1'
#
loop_
_entity.id
_entity.type
_entity.pdbx_description
1 polymer ?
#
loop_
_entity_poly.entity_id
_entity_poly.type
_entity_poly.pdbx_seq_one_letter_code
_entity_poly.pdbx_strand_id
1 'polypeptide(L)'
;VPIGPVTRCWKSGNVSCTRSQFPIILAWAVTIHKSQGLTLPKVALDIGTKELAPGCTYVALSRVKRLTDLIIEPGFNYDRLTRIQQMKLLALRVLEEQRLLSLIPR
;
A
#
# COMPACT_ATOMS: atom_id res chain seq x y z
N VAL A 1 23.75 -21.25 -1.44
CA VAL A 1 24.34 -20.17 -0.61
C VAL A 1 23.49 -20.01 0.64
N PRO A 2 24.06 -20.08 1.87
CA PRO A 2 23.30 -19.88 3.10
C PRO A 2 22.85 -18.40 3.24
N ILE A 3 21.62 -18.17 3.67
CA ILE A 3 21.11 -16.83 3.97
C ILE A 3 21.51 -16.48 5.41
N GLY A 4 22.37 -15.48 5.58
CA GLY A 4 22.83 -15.02 6.89
C GLY A 4 21.99 -13.88 7.49
N PRO A 5 22.11 -13.60 8.80
CA PRO A 5 21.45 -12.48 9.43
C PRO A 5 22.04 -11.13 8.97
N VAL A 6 21.19 -10.11 8.86
CA VAL A 6 21.56 -8.74 8.50
C VAL A 6 21.35 -7.83 9.71
N THR A 7 22.39 -7.07 10.06
CA THR A 7 22.33 -6.07 11.14
C THR A 7 22.15 -4.66 10.57
N ARG A 8 21.18 -3.92 11.13
CA ARG A 8 20.92 -2.51 10.82
C ARG A 8 20.98 -1.68 12.09
N CYS A 9 21.62 -0.52 12.02
CA CYS A 9 21.71 0.44 13.12
C CYS A 9 21.07 1.77 12.72
N TRP A 10 20.35 2.41 13.63
CA TRP A 10 19.79 3.75 13.41
C TRP A 10 19.76 4.53 14.73
N LYS A 11 19.75 5.87 14.63
CA LYS A 11 19.60 6.74 15.80
C LYS A 11 18.12 7.12 15.97
N SER A 12 17.61 6.98 17.18
CA SER A 12 16.29 7.47 17.59
C SER A 12 16.50 8.56 18.63
N GLY A 13 16.60 9.81 18.17
CA GLY A 13 17.08 10.92 18.99
C GLY A 13 18.55 10.72 19.40
N ASN A 14 18.83 10.76 20.69
CA ASN A 14 20.17 10.52 21.25
C ASN A 14 20.48 9.03 21.52
N VAL A 15 19.54 8.12 21.26
CA VAL A 15 19.74 6.67 21.50
C VAL A 15 20.16 5.99 20.20
N SER A 16 21.23 5.19 20.26
CA SER A 16 21.64 4.30 19.15
C SER A 16 20.93 2.94 19.29
N CYS A 17 20.18 2.56 18.26
CA CYS A 17 19.42 1.30 18.20
C CYS A 17 20.02 0.37 17.15
N THR A 18 20.01 -0.95 17.41
CA THR A 18 20.51 -1.97 16.50
C THR A 18 19.53 -3.14 16.39
N ARG A 19 19.33 -3.68 15.19
CA ARG A 19 18.53 -4.88 14.93
C ARG A 19 19.28 -5.84 14.02
N SER A 20 19.46 -7.09 14.47
CA SER A 20 19.99 -8.20 13.66
C SER A 20 18.87 -9.19 13.37
N GLN A 21 18.62 -9.50 12.09
CA GLN A 21 17.54 -10.40 11.69
C GLN A 21 17.82 -11.02 10.31
N PHE A 22 17.37 -12.25 10.07
CA PHE A 22 17.39 -12.82 8.73
C PHE A 22 16.48 -12.01 7.79
N PRO A 23 16.90 -11.70 6.55
CA PRO A 23 16.13 -10.88 5.62
C PRO A 23 14.98 -11.67 4.96
N ILE A 24 14.19 -12.37 5.76
CA ILE A 24 13.04 -13.19 5.35
C ILE A 24 11.81 -12.79 6.15
N ILE A 25 10.65 -12.84 5.50
CA ILE A 25 9.35 -12.56 6.10
C ILE A 25 8.33 -13.54 5.54
N LEU A 26 7.28 -13.83 6.32
CA LEU A 26 6.12 -14.56 5.81
C LEU A 26 5.43 -13.73 4.72
N ALA A 27 5.11 -14.37 3.60
CA ALA A 27 4.58 -13.70 2.41
C ALA A 27 3.24 -14.27 1.90
N TRP A 28 2.58 -15.13 2.69
CA TRP A 28 1.24 -15.64 2.36
C TRP A 28 0.19 -14.54 2.40
N ALA A 29 0.25 -13.69 3.43
CA ALA A 29 -0.54 -12.48 3.55
C ALA A 29 0.39 -11.28 3.54
N VAL A 30 0.05 -10.29 2.72
CA VAL A 30 0.83 -9.07 2.56
C VAL A 30 -0.12 -7.88 2.61
N THR A 31 0.28 -6.81 3.29
CA THR A 31 -0.54 -5.61 3.34
C THR A 31 -0.60 -4.94 1.97
N ILE A 32 -1.71 -4.23 1.70
CA ILE A 32 -1.90 -3.51 0.43
C ILE A 32 -0.70 -2.61 0.09
N HIS A 33 -0.18 -1.87 1.07
CA HIS A 33 1.00 -1.02 0.91
C HIS A 33 2.26 -1.79 0.52
N LYS A 34 2.46 -2.98 1.09
CA LYS A 34 3.62 -3.85 0.77
C LYS A 34 3.45 -4.57 -0.57
N SER A 35 2.22 -4.69 -1.06
CA SER A 35 1.92 -5.25 -2.39
C SER A 35 2.09 -4.25 -3.53
N GLN A 36 2.25 -2.96 -3.24
CA GLN A 36 2.36 -1.92 -4.26
C GLN A 36 3.53 -2.19 -5.22
N GLY A 37 3.25 -2.23 -6.52
CA GLY A 37 4.23 -2.56 -7.56
C GLY A 37 4.35 -4.06 -7.87
N LEU A 38 3.75 -4.94 -7.05
CA LEU A 38 3.74 -6.38 -7.33
C LEU A 38 2.61 -6.75 -8.29
N THR A 39 2.83 -7.76 -9.12
CA THR A 39 1.77 -8.45 -9.86
C THR A 39 1.55 -9.81 -9.23
N LEU A 40 0.35 -10.04 -8.71
CA LEU A 40 -0.03 -11.25 -7.99
C LEU A 40 -0.92 -12.13 -8.88
N PRO A 41 -0.67 -13.45 -8.95
CA PRO A 41 -1.40 -14.33 -9.85
C PRO A 41 -2.85 -14.55 -9.41
N LYS A 42 -3.11 -14.68 -8.10
CA LYS A 42 -4.43 -14.83 -7.48
C LYS A 42 -4.42 -14.16 -6.11
N VAL A 43 -5.52 -13.51 -5.75
CA VAL A 43 -5.63 -12.75 -4.50
C VAL A 43 -7.00 -12.95 -3.87
N ALA A 44 -7.02 -13.32 -2.59
CA ALA A 44 -8.15 -13.12 -1.70
C ALA A 44 -7.90 -11.80 -0.93
N LEU A 45 -8.82 -10.86 -1.04
CA LEU A 45 -8.65 -9.50 -0.56
C LEU A 45 -9.63 -9.18 0.57
N ASP A 46 -9.09 -8.80 1.72
CA ASP A 46 -9.81 -8.06 2.75
C ASP A 46 -9.36 -6.59 2.70
N ILE A 47 -10.31 -5.71 2.42
CA ILE A 47 -10.12 -4.25 2.27
C ILE A 47 -10.66 -3.46 3.47
N GLY A 48 -11.30 -4.16 4.42
CA GLY A 48 -11.91 -3.58 5.61
C GLY A 48 -12.99 -2.53 5.33
N THR A 49 -13.42 -1.83 6.38
CA THR A 49 -14.54 -0.87 6.35
C THR A 49 -14.14 0.55 5.93
N LYS A 50 -12.84 0.89 5.99
CA LYS A 50 -12.35 2.25 5.76
C LYS A 50 -11.06 2.28 4.95
N GLU A 51 -10.91 3.32 4.14
CA GLU A 51 -9.69 3.60 3.41
C GLU A 51 -8.65 4.25 4.35
N LEU A 52 -7.47 3.65 4.50
CA LEU A 52 -6.40 4.20 5.33
C LEU A 52 -5.69 5.38 4.63
N ALA A 53 -5.54 5.29 3.31
CA ALA A 53 -4.98 6.34 2.48
C ALA A 53 -5.69 6.32 1.12
N PRO A 54 -5.89 7.48 0.47
CA PRO A 54 -6.59 7.52 -0.81
C PRO A 54 -5.88 6.62 -1.84
N GLY A 55 -6.64 5.73 -2.46
CA GLY A 55 -6.15 4.83 -3.52
C GLY A 55 -5.64 3.47 -3.03
N CYS A 56 -5.69 3.14 -1.74
CA CYS A 56 -5.41 1.79 -1.25
C CYS A 56 -6.28 0.74 -1.96
N THR A 57 -7.55 1.03 -2.18
CA THR A 57 -8.48 0.13 -2.87
C THR A 57 -8.04 -0.15 -4.29
N TYR A 58 -7.70 0.91 -5.01
CA TYR A 58 -7.20 0.80 -6.37
C TYR A 58 -5.88 0.01 -6.42
N VAL A 59 -4.95 0.26 -5.48
CA VAL A 59 -3.70 -0.49 -5.39
C VAL A 59 -3.99 -1.97 -5.21
N ALA A 60 -4.89 -2.34 -4.30
CA ALA A 60 -5.25 -3.73 -4.05
C ALA A 60 -5.85 -4.43 -5.28
N LEU A 61 -6.84 -3.79 -5.92
CA LEU A 61 -7.51 -4.34 -7.10
C LEU A 61 -6.57 -4.46 -8.31
N SER A 62 -5.65 -3.52 -8.49
CA SER A 62 -4.69 -3.51 -9.59
C SER A 62 -3.54 -4.51 -9.43
N ARG A 63 -3.48 -5.31 -8.34
CA ARG A 63 -2.44 -6.33 -8.18
C ARG A 63 -2.69 -7.57 -9.03
N VAL A 64 -3.95 -7.84 -9.40
CA VAL A 64 -4.33 -8.97 -10.27
C VAL A 64 -4.47 -8.53 -11.72
N LYS A 65 -4.23 -9.46 -12.66
CA LYS A 65 -4.41 -9.20 -14.10
C LYS A 65 -5.84 -9.42 -14.59
N ARG A 66 -6.58 -10.34 -13.97
CA ARG A 66 -7.93 -10.75 -14.37
C ARG A 66 -8.85 -10.71 -13.16
N LEU A 67 -10.09 -10.29 -13.37
CA LEU A 67 -11.11 -10.27 -12.31
C LEU A 67 -11.42 -11.68 -11.76
N THR A 68 -11.28 -12.72 -12.59
CA THR A 68 -11.46 -14.12 -12.18
C THR A 68 -10.45 -14.60 -11.14
N ASP A 69 -9.33 -13.90 -11.01
CA ASP A 69 -8.26 -14.24 -10.06
C ASP A 69 -8.36 -13.43 -8.74
N LEU A 70 -9.46 -12.68 -8.56
CA LEU A 70 -9.70 -11.83 -7.40
C LEU A 70 -10.96 -12.27 -6.67
N ILE A 71 -10.84 -12.44 -5.36
CA ILE A 71 -11.97 -12.62 -4.45
C ILE A 71 -11.90 -11.51 -3.40
N ILE A 72 -13.04 -10.94 -3.04
CA ILE A 72 -13.16 -9.90 -2.02
C ILE A 72 -14.04 -10.44 -0.89
N GLU A 73 -13.49 -10.56 0.32
CA GLU A 73 -14.19 -11.10 1.50
C GLU A 73 -14.15 -10.09 2.66
N PRO A 74 -15.25 -9.91 3.41
CA PRO A 74 -16.57 -10.54 3.27
C PRO A 74 -17.43 -9.96 2.14
N GLY A 75 -16.91 -9.00 1.37
CA GLY A 75 -17.59 -8.37 0.25
C GLY A 75 -17.12 -6.93 0.03
N PHE A 76 -17.58 -6.29 -1.04
CA PHE A 76 -17.21 -4.91 -1.38
C PHE A 76 -18.32 -3.94 -0.96
N ASN A 77 -18.14 -3.23 0.16
CA ASN A 77 -19.03 -2.12 0.53
C ASN A 77 -18.60 -0.84 -0.21
N TYR A 78 -19.52 -0.22 -0.94
CA TYR A 78 -19.31 1.04 -1.67
C TYR A 78 -19.22 2.29 -0.78
N ASP A 79 -19.69 2.23 0.48
CA ASP A 79 -19.64 3.34 1.44
C ASP A 79 -18.23 3.89 1.65
N ARG A 80 -17.21 3.05 1.53
CA ARG A 80 -15.82 3.50 1.64
C ARG A 80 -15.42 4.37 0.45
N LEU A 81 -15.90 4.08 -0.76
CA LEU A 81 -15.58 4.86 -1.96
C LEU A 81 -16.22 6.25 -1.91
N THR A 82 -17.46 6.34 -1.42
CA THR A 82 -18.13 7.64 -1.24
C THR A 82 -17.43 8.51 -0.21
N ARG A 83 -16.90 7.91 0.86
CA ARG A 83 -16.13 8.61 1.91
C ARG A 83 -14.75 9.10 1.46
N ILE A 84 -14.14 8.52 0.42
CA ILE A 84 -12.82 8.95 -0.07
C ILE A 84 -12.82 10.43 -0.45
N GLN A 85 -13.93 10.92 -1.04
CA GLN A 85 -14.06 12.33 -1.44
C GLN A 85 -13.96 13.31 -0.25
N GLN A 86 -14.32 12.86 0.95
CA GLN A 86 -14.30 13.68 2.17
C GLN A 86 -12.92 13.68 2.85
N MET A 87 -11.96 12.90 2.36
CA MET A 87 -10.63 12.80 2.96
C MET A 87 -9.78 14.03 2.63
N LYS A 88 -9.28 14.72 3.67
CA LYS A 88 -8.33 15.84 3.51
C LYS A 88 -7.11 15.48 2.66
N LEU A 89 -6.59 14.26 2.81
CA LEU A 89 -5.46 13.74 2.04
C LEU A 89 -5.71 13.70 0.53
N LEU A 90 -6.95 13.44 0.10
CA LEU A 90 -7.29 13.44 -1.32
C LEU A 90 -7.27 14.87 -1.88
N ALA A 91 -7.89 15.82 -1.18
CA ALA A 91 -7.86 17.23 -1.56
C ALA A 91 -6.42 17.77 -1.71
N LEU A 92 -5.53 17.40 -0.79
CA LEU A 92 -4.12 17.76 -0.88
C LEU A 92 -3.43 17.17 -2.12
N ARG A 93 -3.74 15.92 -2.50
CA ARG A 93 -3.19 15.30 -3.71
C ARG A 93 -3.67 16.01 -4.98
N VAL A 94 -4.95 16.37 -5.05
CA VAL A 94 -5.51 17.10 -6.19
C VAL A 94 -4.87 18.48 -6.34
N LEU A 95 -4.69 19.21 -5.22
CA LEU A 95 -4.00 20.50 -5.22
C LEU A 95 -2.54 20.38 -5.69
N GLU A 96 -1.83 19.34 -5.23
CA GLU A 96 -0.46 19.09 -5.65
C GLU A 96 -0.37 18.73 -7.14
N GLU A 97 -1.31 17.94 -7.67
CA GLU A 97 -1.38 17.66 -9.10
C GLU A 97 -1.60 18.93 -9.92
N GLN A 98 -2.53 19.80 -9.51
CA GLN A 98 -2.73 21.11 -10.14
C GLN A 98 -1.46 21.97 -10.10
N ARG A 99 -0.76 21.99 -8.97
CA ARG A 99 0.53 22.68 -8.82
C ARG A 99 1.57 22.13 -9.78
N LEU A 100 1.71 20.80 -9.89
CA LEU A 100 2.67 20.16 -10.79
C LEU A 100 2.36 20.45 -12.26
N LEU A 101 1.08 20.38 -12.65
CA LEU A 101 0.65 20.69 -14.02
C LEU A 101 0.95 22.14 -14.41
N SER A 102 0.89 23.08 -13.45
CA SER A 102 1.25 24.48 -13.69
C SER A 102 2.74 24.70 -13.98
N LEU A 103 3.61 23.76 -13.59
CA LEU A 103 5.06 23.84 -13.75
C LEU A 103 5.55 23.20 -15.06
N ILE A 104 4.73 22.42 -15.75
CA ILE A 104 5.11 21.76 -16.99
C ILE A 104 5.04 22.81 -18.11
N PRO A 105 6.16 23.16 -18.78
CA PRO A 105 6.12 24.05 -19.93
C PRO A 105 5.33 23.38 -21.07
N ARG A 106 4.44 24.15 -21.70
CA ARG A 106 3.58 23.70 -22.80
C ARG A 106 4.36 23.57 -24.11
#